data_AF-A0A5U8QTP6-F1
#
_entry.id   AF-A0A5U8QTP6-F1
#
_cell.length_a   1.000
_cell.length_b   1.000
_cell.length_c   1.000
_cell.angle_alpha   90.00
_cell.angle_beta   90.00
_cell.angle_gamma   90.00
#
_symmetry.space_group_name_H-M   'P 1'
#
loop_
_entity.id
_entity.type
_entity.pdbx_description
1 polymer ?
#
loop_
_entity_poly.entity_id
_entity_poly.type
_entity_poly.pdbx_seq_one_letter_code
_entity_poly.pdbx_strand_id
1 'polypeptide(L)'
;DIDLKEISSKTLGLDKLNVQDAYTPKETAVTVDKTTYKNGTDTITAQSNTDIQTAIGGGATGVTGADIKFKDGQYYLDVKGGASAGVYKATYDETTKKVNIDTTDKTPLATAEATAIRGTATITHNQIAEVTKEGVDTTTVAAQLAAAGVTGADKDNTSLVKLSFEDKNGKVIDGGYAVKMGDDFYAATYDEKTGTITAKTTTYTDGAGVAQTGAVKFGGANGKSEVVTATDGKTYLASDLDKHNFRTGGELKEVNTDKTENPLQKIDAALAQVDTLRSDLGAVQNRFNSAITNLGNTVNNLSSARSRIEDSDYATEVSNMSRAQILQQAGTSVLAQANQVPQNVLSLLR
;
A
#
# COMPACT_ATOMS: atom_id res chain seq x y z
N ASP A 1 0.05 -37.28 -24.11
CA ASP A 1 0.35 -35.90 -23.71
C ASP A 1 0.17 -35.78 -22.21
N ILE A 2 0.98 -34.96 -21.55
CA ILE A 2 0.82 -34.66 -20.11
C ILE A 2 0.11 -33.30 -20.04
N ASP A 3 -1.15 -33.29 -19.64
CA ASP A 3 -1.92 -32.05 -19.51
C ASP A 3 -1.54 -31.32 -18.21
N LEU A 4 -0.51 -30.46 -18.31
CA LEU A 4 -0.07 -29.65 -17.19
C LEU A 4 -0.99 -28.44 -17.01
N LYS A 5 -1.46 -28.24 -15.79
CA LYS A 5 -2.31 -27.11 -15.40
C LYS A 5 -1.59 -26.24 -14.39
N GLU A 6 -1.79 -24.93 -14.49
CA GLU A 6 -1.31 -23.99 -13.49
C GLU A 6 -2.14 -24.12 -12.21
N ILE A 7 -1.49 -24.45 -11.10
CA ILE A 7 -2.11 -24.51 -9.77
C ILE A 7 -1.54 -23.37 -8.91
N SER A 8 -2.37 -22.38 -8.62
CA SER A 8 -2.07 -21.23 -7.77
C SER A 8 -3.29 -20.87 -6.93
N SER A 9 -3.13 -20.02 -5.92
CA SER A 9 -4.26 -19.54 -5.11
C SER A 9 -5.36 -18.91 -5.97
N LYS A 10 -4.97 -18.23 -7.06
CA LYS A 10 -5.88 -17.62 -8.04
C LYS A 10 -6.62 -18.67 -8.86
N THR A 11 -5.91 -19.68 -9.41
CA THR A 11 -6.58 -20.73 -10.20
C THR A 11 -7.47 -21.63 -9.35
N LEU A 12 -7.15 -21.77 -8.06
CA LEU A 12 -7.98 -22.47 -7.08
C LEU A 12 -9.13 -21.64 -6.49
N GLY A 13 -9.25 -20.35 -6.83
CA GLY A 13 -10.30 -19.46 -6.31
C GLY A 13 -10.18 -19.11 -4.82
N LEU A 14 -8.96 -19.20 -4.28
CA LEU A 14 -8.64 -18.96 -2.86
C LEU A 14 -7.79 -17.69 -2.65
N ASP A 15 -7.48 -16.94 -3.71
CA ASP A 15 -6.74 -15.69 -3.64
C ASP A 15 -7.41 -14.66 -2.72
N LYS A 16 -8.75 -14.60 -2.71
CA LYS A 16 -9.51 -13.75 -1.80
C LYS A 16 -10.02 -14.48 -0.55
N LEU A 17 -9.53 -15.67 -0.21
CA LEU A 17 -9.96 -16.35 1.02
C LEU A 17 -9.58 -15.52 2.26
N ASN A 18 -10.57 -15.17 3.08
CA ASN A 18 -10.40 -14.41 4.29
C ASN A 18 -11.45 -14.75 5.34
N VAL A 19 -11.02 -14.91 6.59
CA VAL A 19 -11.86 -15.27 7.75
C VAL A 19 -11.87 -14.20 8.84
N GLN A 20 -11.18 -13.08 8.63
CA GLN A 20 -11.12 -11.99 9.61
C GLN A 20 -12.50 -11.37 9.82
N ASP A 21 -12.81 -11.07 11.07
CA ASP A 21 -13.97 -10.25 11.43
C ASP A 21 -13.61 -8.77 11.41
N ALA A 22 -14.56 -7.95 10.99
CA ALA A 22 -14.42 -6.49 11.01
C ALA A 22 -14.43 -5.95 12.44
N TYR A 23 -13.56 -5.00 12.71
CA TYR A 23 -13.62 -4.16 13.91
C TYR A 23 -14.57 -2.98 13.65
N THR A 24 -15.24 -2.53 14.71
CA THR A 24 -16.02 -1.29 14.65
C THR A 24 -15.09 -0.10 14.93
N PRO A 25 -14.92 0.85 13.99
CA PRO A 25 -14.13 2.04 14.25
C PRO A 25 -14.83 2.94 15.27
N LYS A 26 -14.06 3.47 16.23
CA LYS A 26 -14.48 4.48 17.20
C LYS A 26 -13.56 5.68 17.05
N GLU A 27 -14.14 6.86 17.01
CA GLU A 27 -13.41 8.11 16.81
C GLU A 27 -13.62 9.06 17.98
N THR A 28 -12.58 9.84 18.29
CA THR A 28 -12.67 10.97 19.20
C THR A 28 -12.05 12.17 18.51
N ALA A 29 -12.79 13.29 18.43
CA ALA A 29 -12.30 14.50 17.78
C ALA A 29 -11.05 15.04 18.50
N VAL A 30 -10.04 15.43 17.72
CA VAL A 30 -8.86 16.11 18.25
C VAL A 30 -9.11 17.61 18.19
N THR A 31 -9.00 18.28 19.34
CA THR A 31 -9.29 19.71 19.47
C THR A 31 -8.13 20.47 20.10
N VAL A 32 -7.92 21.70 19.66
CA VAL A 32 -6.98 22.66 20.23
C VAL A 32 -7.72 23.78 20.95
N ASP A 33 -7.04 24.40 21.92
CA ASP A 33 -7.54 25.58 22.61
C ASP A 33 -7.42 26.82 21.72
N LYS A 34 -8.53 27.52 21.54
CA LYS A 34 -8.60 28.82 20.88
C LYS A 34 -9.10 29.86 21.85
N THR A 35 -8.29 30.89 22.06
CA THR A 35 -8.69 32.06 22.82
C THR A 35 -9.61 32.92 21.96
N THR A 36 -10.86 33.01 22.39
CA THR A 36 -11.86 33.94 21.88
C THR A 36 -12.12 35.01 22.93
N TYR A 37 -12.91 36.02 22.59
CA TYR A 37 -13.24 37.09 23.53
C TYR A 37 -14.73 37.37 23.50
N LYS A 38 -15.30 37.60 24.68
CA LYS A 38 -16.70 37.99 24.86
C LYS A 38 -16.83 39.25 25.70
N ASN A 39 -17.97 39.91 25.57
CA ASN A 39 -18.33 41.02 26.44
C ASN A 39 -18.41 40.55 27.90
N GLY A 40 -17.64 41.21 28.75
CA GLY A 40 -17.75 41.16 30.20
C GLY A 40 -18.82 42.12 30.72
N THR A 41 -18.84 42.28 32.04
CA THR A 41 -19.85 43.07 32.75
C THR A 41 -19.52 44.55 32.84
N ASP A 42 -18.25 44.93 32.65
CA ASP A 42 -17.84 46.33 32.79
C ASP A 42 -18.21 47.09 31.52
N THR A 43 -19.03 48.12 31.64
CA THR A 43 -19.18 49.13 30.59
C THR A 43 -17.93 49.98 30.53
N ILE A 44 -17.37 50.16 29.32
CA ILE A 44 -16.13 50.88 29.08
C ILE A 44 -16.36 52.13 28.24
N THR A 45 -15.54 53.15 28.47
CA THR A 45 -15.56 54.39 27.69
C THR A 45 -14.16 54.76 27.19
N ALA A 46 -14.06 55.47 26.07
CA ALA A 46 -12.79 56.02 25.64
C ALA A 46 -12.32 57.10 26.63
N GLN A 47 -11.01 57.28 26.74
CA GLN A 47 -10.45 58.43 27.45
C GLN A 47 -10.95 59.76 26.84
N SER A 48 -10.90 60.85 27.61
CA SER A 48 -11.49 62.12 27.14
C SER A 48 -10.76 62.66 25.92
N ASN A 49 -11.42 63.46 25.09
CA ASN A 49 -10.80 64.06 23.90
C ASN A 49 -9.54 64.87 24.25
N THR A 50 -9.52 65.52 25.42
CA THR A 50 -8.35 66.23 25.95
C THR A 50 -7.21 65.27 26.28
N ASP A 51 -7.51 64.14 26.93
CA ASP A 51 -6.50 63.13 27.29
C ASP A 51 -5.94 62.42 26.05
N ILE A 52 -6.79 62.14 25.04
CA ILE A 52 -6.37 61.63 23.72
C ILE A 52 -5.32 62.57 23.11
N GLN A 53 -5.64 63.87 23.10
CA GLN A 53 -4.78 64.89 22.53
C GLN A 53 -3.44 64.99 23.26
N THR A 54 -3.46 64.96 24.60
CA THR A 54 -2.24 64.93 25.40
C THR A 54 -1.42 63.66 25.17
N ALA A 55 -2.06 62.50 25.06
CA ALA A 55 -1.40 61.22 24.87
C ALA A 55 -0.63 61.12 23.54
N ILE A 56 -1.23 61.60 22.44
CA ILE A 56 -0.63 61.58 21.09
C ILE A 56 0.46 62.66 20.91
N GLY A 57 0.55 63.63 21.84
CA GLY A 57 1.57 64.69 21.80
C GLY A 57 1.28 65.81 20.78
N GLY A 58 0.03 65.93 20.32
CA GLY A 58 -0.38 66.94 19.36
C GLY A 58 -0.71 68.27 20.02
N GLY A 59 0.10 69.31 19.78
CA GLY A 59 -0.26 70.69 20.12
C GLY A 59 -1.21 71.31 19.09
N ALA A 60 -2.48 70.88 19.02
CA ALA A 60 -3.59 71.63 18.39
C ALA A 60 -4.94 70.88 18.49
N THR A 61 -5.96 71.55 19.00
CA THR A 61 -7.38 71.18 19.12
C THR A 61 -7.99 70.52 17.88
N GLY A 62 -8.89 69.54 18.05
CA GLY A 62 -9.63 68.95 16.93
C GLY A 62 -10.15 67.51 17.09
N VAL A 63 -9.79 66.81 18.17
CA VAL A 63 -10.37 65.49 18.47
C VAL A 63 -11.85 65.65 18.78
N THR A 64 -12.69 65.00 17.98
CA THR A 64 -14.16 65.04 18.07
C THR A 64 -14.73 63.83 18.80
N GLY A 65 -13.96 62.74 18.90
CA GLY A 65 -14.32 61.53 19.64
C GLY A 65 -13.39 60.38 19.29
N ALA A 66 -13.60 59.23 19.91
CA ALA A 66 -12.92 58.00 19.55
C ALA A 66 -13.84 56.79 19.75
N ASP A 67 -13.81 55.86 18.79
CA ASP A 67 -14.50 54.57 18.92
C ASP A 67 -13.55 53.53 19.51
N ILE A 68 -14.01 52.79 20.50
CA ILE A 68 -13.26 51.67 21.08
C ILE A 68 -13.41 50.46 20.16
N LYS A 69 -12.28 49.95 19.69
CA LYS A 69 -12.19 48.73 18.89
C LYS A 69 -11.39 47.69 19.64
N PHE A 70 -11.65 46.42 19.35
CA PHE A 70 -10.90 45.31 19.92
C PHE A 70 -10.67 44.25 18.86
N LYS A 71 -9.47 43.67 18.86
CA LYS A 71 -9.10 42.57 17.98
C LYS A 71 -7.95 41.79 18.62
N ASP A 72 -8.06 40.46 18.61
CA ASP A 72 -6.98 39.53 18.99
C ASP A 72 -6.31 39.85 20.35
N GLY A 73 -7.09 40.22 21.36
CA GLY A 73 -6.58 40.52 22.71
C GLY A 73 -6.17 41.96 22.96
N GLN A 74 -6.17 42.81 21.92
CA GLN A 74 -5.70 44.18 21.99
C GLN A 74 -6.85 45.18 21.81
N TYR A 75 -6.86 46.22 22.66
CA TYR A 75 -7.75 47.37 22.50
C TYR A 75 -7.13 48.40 21.57
N TYR A 76 -7.98 49.12 20.85
CA TYR A 76 -7.62 50.21 19.97
C TYR A 76 -8.62 51.35 20.12
N LEU A 77 -8.17 52.56 19.80
CA LEU A 77 -9.04 53.74 19.68
C LEU A 77 -8.96 54.26 18.25
N ASP A 78 -10.08 54.24 17.53
CA ASP A 78 -10.22 54.94 16.25
C ASP A 78 -10.61 56.39 16.53
N VAL A 79 -9.59 57.24 16.61
CA VAL A 79 -9.71 58.66 16.93
C VAL A 79 -10.23 59.43 15.72
N LYS A 80 -11.25 60.25 15.95
CA LYS A 80 -11.97 61.03 14.93
C LYS A 80 -11.63 62.52 15.06
N GLY A 81 -11.42 63.16 13.91
CA GLY A 81 -11.29 64.62 13.80
C GLY A 81 -9.86 65.14 14.00
N GLY A 82 -9.56 66.24 13.32
CA GLY A 82 -8.26 66.92 13.36
C GLY A 82 -7.13 66.15 12.64
N ALA A 83 -5.90 66.68 12.77
CA ALA A 83 -4.69 66.05 12.24
C ALA A 83 -4.27 64.78 13.02
N SER A 84 -4.92 64.51 14.16
CA SER A 84 -4.69 63.33 15.02
C SER A 84 -5.68 62.19 14.75
N ALA A 85 -6.44 62.26 13.65
CA ALA A 85 -7.35 61.19 13.27
C ALA A 85 -6.58 59.93 12.83
N GLY A 86 -6.93 58.79 13.39
CA GLY A 86 -6.21 57.54 13.16
C GLY A 86 -6.60 56.46 14.16
N VAL A 87 -6.18 55.23 13.88
CA VAL A 87 -6.34 54.11 14.82
C VAL A 87 -5.07 54.01 15.64
N TYR A 88 -5.19 54.02 16.96
CA TYR A 88 -4.08 53.91 17.90
C TYR A 88 -4.24 52.67 18.76
N LYS A 89 -3.13 52.04 19.15
CA LYS A 89 -3.15 51.02 20.21
C LYS A 89 -3.61 51.68 21.51
N ALA A 90 -4.37 50.93 22.29
CA ALA A 90 -4.92 51.40 23.54
C ALA A 90 -4.91 50.30 24.60
N THR A 91 -4.91 50.71 25.86
CA THR A 91 -4.94 49.81 27.02
C THR A 91 -6.20 50.07 27.82
N TYR A 92 -6.86 48.98 28.23
CA TYR A 92 -7.98 49.05 29.15
C TYR A 92 -7.47 49.19 30.60
N ASP A 93 -7.93 50.23 31.28
CA ASP A 93 -7.70 50.45 32.71
C ASP A 93 -8.91 49.96 33.50
N GLU A 94 -8.71 48.85 34.23
CA GLU A 94 -9.73 48.20 35.04
C GLU A 94 -10.26 49.08 36.19
N THR A 95 -9.48 50.03 36.68
CA THR A 95 -9.88 50.88 37.81
C THR A 95 -10.77 52.01 37.31
N THR A 96 -10.39 52.64 36.20
CA THR A 96 -11.12 53.79 35.66
C THR A 96 -12.21 53.40 34.67
N LYS A 97 -12.26 52.12 34.26
CA LYS A 97 -13.14 51.59 33.20
C LYS A 97 -12.97 52.33 31.86
N LYS A 98 -11.77 52.87 31.63
CA LYS A 98 -11.43 53.62 30.43
C LYS A 98 -10.47 52.86 29.54
N VAL A 99 -10.63 53.04 28.24
CA VAL A 99 -9.63 52.64 27.25
C VAL A 99 -8.81 53.87 26.91
N ASN A 100 -7.52 53.80 27.20
CA ASN A 100 -6.57 54.91 27.08
C ASN A 100 -5.57 54.61 25.97
N ILE A 101 -5.16 55.60 25.17
CA ILE A 101 -4.11 55.41 24.16
C ILE A 101 -2.83 54.92 24.83
N ASP A 102 -2.19 53.93 24.21
CA ASP A 102 -0.87 53.47 24.63
C ASP A 102 0.14 54.62 24.44
N THR A 103 0.64 55.15 25.55
CA THR A 103 1.57 56.28 25.53
C THR A 103 3.00 55.88 25.15
N THR A 104 3.26 54.57 25.03
CA THR A 104 4.53 54.01 24.56
C THR A 104 4.63 54.03 23.03
N ASP A 105 3.51 53.82 22.35
CA ASP A 105 3.37 53.84 20.88
C ASP A 105 2.31 54.84 20.47
N LYS A 106 2.74 56.09 20.27
CA LYS A 106 1.89 57.23 19.90
C LYS A 106 1.63 57.32 18.40
N THR A 107 2.07 56.32 17.63
CA THR A 107 1.94 56.35 16.17
C THR A 107 0.60 55.75 15.76
N PRO A 108 -0.11 56.37 14.80
CA PRO A 108 -1.29 55.74 14.23
C PRO A 108 -0.87 54.50 13.43
N LEU A 109 -1.69 53.45 13.48
CA LEU A 109 -1.48 52.23 12.70
C LEU A 109 -1.41 52.53 11.20
N ALA A 110 -0.63 51.72 10.49
CA ALA A 110 -0.57 51.78 9.04
C ALA A 110 -1.95 51.54 8.41
N THR A 111 -2.20 52.12 7.23
CA THR A 111 -3.53 52.16 6.59
C THR A 111 -4.22 50.79 6.47
N ALA A 112 -3.47 49.73 6.14
CA ALA A 112 -4.02 48.39 6.00
C ALA A 112 -4.53 47.82 7.33
N GLU A 113 -3.72 47.95 8.40
CA GLU A 113 -4.08 47.50 9.74
C GLU A 113 -5.21 48.36 10.32
N ALA A 114 -5.14 49.68 10.16
CA ALA A 114 -6.18 50.61 10.57
C ALA A 114 -7.53 50.29 9.88
N THR A 115 -7.51 49.91 8.61
CA THR A 115 -8.72 49.48 7.88
C THR A 115 -9.29 48.18 8.45
N ALA A 116 -8.43 47.20 8.78
CA ALA A 116 -8.85 45.95 9.39
C ALA A 116 -9.48 46.17 10.78
N ILE A 117 -8.92 47.06 11.59
CA ILE A 117 -9.48 47.43 12.91
C ILE A 117 -10.79 48.21 12.76
N ARG A 118 -10.88 49.13 11.79
CA ARG A 118 -12.13 49.85 11.51
C ARG A 118 -13.28 48.94 11.10
N GLY A 119 -12.96 47.82 10.44
CA GLY A 119 -13.92 46.78 10.08
C GLY A 119 -14.47 46.00 11.28
N THR A 120 -13.87 46.11 12.48
CA THR A 120 -14.44 45.50 13.69
C THR A 120 -15.53 46.37 14.31
N ALA A 121 -16.44 45.72 15.04
CA ALA A 121 -17.51 46.43 15.75
C ALA A 121 -16.94 47.36 16.83
N THR A 122 -17.60 48.49 17.04
CA THR A 122 -17.31 49.33 18.21
C THR A 122 -17.83 48.62 19.45
N ILE A 123 -16.97 48.42 20.44
CA ILE A 123 -17.32 47.72 21.68
C ILE A 123 -17.64 48.70 22.80
N THR A 124 -18.56 48.31 23.69
CA THR A 124 -18.99 49.11 24.85
C THR A 124 -18.75 48.40 26.17
N HIS A 125 -18.28 47.16 26.14
CA HIS A 125 -17.97 46.36 27.31
C HIS A 125 -16.53 45.85 27.25
N ASN A 126 -15.92 45.63 28.42
CA ASN A 126 -14.61 44.99 28.48
C ASN A 126 -14.66 43.61 27.83
N GLN A 127 -13.57 43.21 27.21
CA GLN A 127 -13.41 41.91 26.56
C GLN A 127 -12.70 40.95 27.50
N ILE A 128 -13.37 39.85 27.81
CA ILE A 128 -12.84 38.78 28.65
C ILE A 128 -12.43 37.63 27.74
N ALA A 129 -11.21 37.13 27.94
CA ALA A 129 -10.72 35.95 27.23
C ALA A 129 -11.54 34.72 27.63
N GLU A 130 -11.99 33.97 26.63
CA GLU A 130 -12.68 32.70 26.77
C GLU A 130 -11.98 31.65 25.91
N VAL A 131 -11.54 30.57 26.53
CA VAL A 131 -10.91 29.46 25.81
C VAL A 131 -12.01 28.52 25.33
N THR A 132 -12.15 28.42 24.01
CA THR A 132 -13.03 27.47 23.34
C THR A 132 -12.21 26.36 22.70
N LYS A 133 -12.77 25.15 22.59
CA LYS A 133 -12.16 24.05 21.84
C LYS A 133 -12.56 24.14 20.37
N GLU A 134 -11.59 24.14 19.47
CA GLU A 134 -11.82 24.05 18.01
C GLU A 134 -11.07 22.84 17.43
N GLY A 135 -11.50 22.33 16.29
CA GLY A 135 -10.77 21.30 15.56
C GLY A 135 -9.38 21.77 15.13
N VAL A 136 -8.44 20.83 14.99
CA VAL A 136 -7.11 21.13 14.43
C VAL A 136 -7.25 21.52 12.95
N ASP A 137 -6.48 22.51 12.49
CA ASP A 137 -6.44 22.91 11.09
C ASP A 137 -5.94 21.77 10.19
N THR A 138 -6.79 21.32 9.29
CA THR A 138 -6.53 20.22 8.35
C THR A 138 -6.08 20.69 6.96
N THR A 139 -5.92 21.99 6.72
CA THR A 139 -5.60 22.55 5.39
C THR A 139 -4.38 21.89 4.75
N THR A 140 -3.27 21.77 5.49
CA THR A 140 -2.02 21.19 4.96
C THR A 140 -2.17 19.69 4.68
N VAL A 141 -2.81 18.93 5.58
CA VAL A 141 -2.96 17.49 5.40
C VAL A 141 -4.00 17.13 4.32
N ALA A 142 -5.06 17.94 4.17
CA ALA A 142 -6.01 17.79 3.08
C ALA A 142 -5.33 17.94 1.71
N ALA A 143 -4.42 18.92 1.57
CA ALA A 143 -3.60 19.07 0.36
C ALA A 143 -2.67 17.86 0.12
N GLN A 144 -2.10 17.27 1.17
CA GLN A 144 -1.30 16.04 1.06
C GLN A 144 -2.14 14.84 0.60
N LEU A 145 -3.36 14.68 1.14
CA LEU A 145 -4.28 13.63 0.73
C LEU A 145 -4.72 13.80 -0.73
N ALA A 146 -5.02 15.04 -1.15
CA ALA A 146 -5.36 15.35 -2.54
C ALA A 146 -4.21 15.00 -3.50
N ALA A 147 -2.97 15.37 -3.14
CA ALA A 147 -1.77 15.02 -3.90
C ALA A 147 -1.51 13.50 -3.94
N ALA A 148 -1.97 12.76 -2.92
CA ALA A 148 -1.88 11.31 -2.83
C ALA A 148 -3.12 10.57 -3.38
N GLY A 149 -3.93 11.25 -4.22
CA GLY A 149 -5.03 10.64 -4.98
C GLY A 149 -6.42 10.71 -4.34
N VAL A 150 -6.57 11.33 -3.16
CA VAL A 150 -7.89 11.51 -2.51
C VAL A 150 -8.62 12.69 -3.13
N THR A 151 -9.50 12.40 -4.08
CA THR A 151 -10.21 13.45 -4.83
C THR A 151 -11.14 14.24 -3.92
N GLY A 152 -11.00 15.57 -3.94
CA GLY A 152 -11.89 16.47 -3.20
C GLY A 152 -11.56 16.66 -1.72
N ALA A 153 -10.42 16.17 -1.23
CA ALA A 153 -9.98 16.45 0.13
C ALA A 153 -9.74 17.96 0.32
N ASP A 154 -10.40 18.56 1.30
CA ASP A 154 -10.30 19.97 1.65
C ASP A 154 -10.43 20.16 3.18
N LYS A 155 -9.99 21.29 3.72
CA LYS A 155 -10.15 21.59 5.16
C LYS A 155 -11.62 21.56 5.60
N ASP A 156 -12.56 21.88 4.71
CA ASP A 156 -13.99 21.99 5.03
C ASP A 156 -14.68 20.62 5.14
N ASN A 157 -14.04 19.55 4.64
CA ASN A 157 -14.58 18.19 4.69
C ASN A 157 -13.66 17.17 5.36
N THR A 158 -12.56 17.65 5.97
CA THR A 158 -11.61 16.81 6.70
C THR A 158 -11.54 17.22 8.16
N SER A 159 -11.38 16.24 9.05
CA SER A 159 -11.19 16.48 10.48
C SER A 159 -10.18 15.50 11.06
N LEU A 160 -9.37 15.95 12.03
CA LEU A 160 -8.45 15.07 12.74
C LEU A 160 -9.18 14.34 13.87
N VAL A 161 -9.05 13.02 13.88
CA VAL A 161 -9.59 12.16 14.92
C VAL A 161 -8.52 11.26 15.50
N LYS A 162 -8.68 10.92 16.78
CA LYS A 162 -8.00 9.76 17.37
C LYS A 162 -8.91 8.55 17.15
N LEU A 163 -8.37 7.55 16.45
CA LEU A 163 -9.10 6.37 16.04
C LEU A 163 -8.77 5.20 16.96
N SER A 164 -9.77 4.40 17.26
CA SER A 164 -9.63 3.11 17.92
C SER A 164 -10.56 2.09 17.28
N PHE A 165 -10.29 0.80 17.51
CA PHE A 165 -10.99 -0.31 16.88
C PHE A 165 -11.52 -1.24 17.97
N GLU A 166 -12.83 -1.44 17.98
CA GLU A 166 -13.52 -2.30 18.93
C GLU A 166 -13.84 -3.66 18.27
N ASP A 167 -13.45 -4.75 18.91
CA ASP A 167 -13.84 -6.10 18.46
C ASP A 167 -15.28 -6.46 18.90
N LYS A 168 -15.81 -7.57 18.38
CA LYS A 168 -17.13 -8.09 18.75
C LYS A 168 -17.30 -8.45 20.24
N ASN A 169 -16.20 -8.48 21.00
CA ASN A 169 -16.17 -8.76 22.43
C ASN A 169 -16.08 -7.46 23.26
N GLY A 170 -16.10 -6.28 22.64
CA GLY A 170 -16.01 -4.98 23.29
C GLY A 170 -14.58 -4.54 23.64
N LYS A 171 -13.56 -5.30 23.21
CA LYS A 171 -12.16 -4.91 23.44
C LYS A 171 -11.76 -3.84 22.44
N VAL A 172 -11.31 -2.70 22.96
CA VAL A 172 -10.81 -1.58 22.17
C VAL A 172 -9.30 -1.65 22.06
N ILE A 173 -8.78 -1.41 20.86
CA ILE A 173 -7.35 -1.21 20.58
C ILE A 173 -7.14 0.14 19.90
N ASP A 174 -6.05 0.82 20.24
CA ASP A 174 -5.71 2.11 19.65
C ASP A 174 -5.30 1.96 18.17
N GLY A 175 -5.88 2.79 17.32
CA GLY A 175 -5.57 2.90 15.89
C GLY A 175 -4.63 4.05 15.55
N GLY A 176 -4.38 4.96 16.50
CA GLY A 176 -3.56 6.15 16.29
C GLY A 176 -4.38 7.35 15.83
N TYR A 177 -3.76 8.25 15.07
CA TYR A 177 -4.43 9.42 14.49
C TYR A 177 -4.85 9.15 13.05
N ALA A 178 -6.00 9.70 12.68
CA ALA A 178 -6.52 9.61 11.32
C ALA A 178 -7.17 10.94 10.91
N VAL A 179 -7.10 11.25 9.62
CA VAL A 179 -7.91 12.30 9.01
C VAL A 179 -9.18 11.65 8.49
N LYS A 180 -10.32 12.01 9.08
CA LYS A 180 -11.64 11.58 8.65
C LYS A 180 -12.12 12.43 7.50
N MET A 181 -12.63 11.80 6.44
CA MET A 181 -13.31 12.43 5.31
C MET A 181 -14.53 11.58 4.94
N GLY A 182 -15.74 12.08 5.19
CA GLY A 182 -16.95 11.26 5.07
C GLY A 182 -16.87 10.03 6.00
N ASP A 183 -17.00 8.83 5.43
CA ASP A 183 -16.90 7.56 6.15
C ASP A 183 -15.46 6.98 6.16
N ASP A 184 -14.54 7.62 5.45
CA ASP A 184 -13.18 7.15 5.28
C ASP A 184 -12.22 7.73 6.32
N PHE A 185 -11.30 6.89 6.80
CA PHE A 185 -10.26 7.25 7.76
C PHE A 185 -8.88 7.09 7.14
N TYR A 186 -8.19 8.19 6.86
CA TYR A 186 -6.83 8.19 6.35
C TYR A 186 -5.82 8.24 7.49
N ALA A 187 -4.90 7.29 7.55
CA ALA A 187 -3.89 7.22 8.60
C ALA A 187 -3.00 8.47 8.58
N ALA A 188 -2.72 9.05 9.74
CA ALA A 188 -1.90 10.26 9.85
C ALA A 188 -1.06 10.25 11.13
N THR A 189 0.00 11.05 11.13
CA THR A 189 0.72 11.40 12.36
C THR A 189 0.33 12.80 12.78
N TYR A 190 0.23 13.04 14.08
CA TYR A 190 -0.04 14.35 14.66
C TYR A 190 1.03 14.68 15.69
N ASP A 191 1.67 15.82 15.53
CA ASP A 191 2.57 16.39 16.53
C ASP A 191 1.81 17.43 17.37
N GLU A 192 1.46 17.03 18.59
CA GLU A 192 0.71 17.86 19.54
C GLU A 192 1.42 19.18 19.90
N LYS A 193 2.75 19.26 19.77
CA LYS A 193 3.50 20.48 20.11
C LYS A 193 3.45 21.52 19.01
N THR A 194 3.54 21.08 17.76
CA THR A 194 3.55 21.96 16.59
C THR A 194 2.18 22.12 15.97
N GLY A 195 1.22 21.26 16.32
CA GLY A 195 -0.08 21.18 15.67
C GLY A 195 -0.03 20.57 14.26
N THR A 196 1.13 20.04 13.85
CA THR A 196 1.35 19.55 12.48
C THR A 196 0.71 18.19 12.29
N ILE A 197 -0.10 18.06 11.24
CA ILE A 197 -0.65 16.79 10.78
C ILE A 197 0.07 16.39 9.49
N THR A 198 0.53 15.13 9.42
CA THR A 198 1.14 14.57 8.22
C THR A 198 0.37 13.31 7.81
N ALA A 199 -0.16 13.30 6.58
CA ALA A 199 -0.80 12.13 6.01
C ALA A 199 0.21 11.01 5.83
N LYS A 200 -0.17 9.79 6.21
CA LYS A 200 0.60 8.60 5.86
C LYS A 200 0.33 8.26 4.41
N THR A 201 1.40 8.09 3.63
CA THR A 201 1.33 7.76 2.21
C THR A 201 2.27 6.61 1.87
N THR A 202 1.98 5.94 0.78
CA THR A 202 2.80 4.88 0.20
C THR A 202 3.16 5.26 -1.22
N THR A 203 4.43 5.07 -1.59
CA THR A 203 4.89 5.30 -2.98
C THR A 203 4.96 4.00 -3.74
N TYR A 204 4.62 4.00 -5.03
CA TYR A 204 4.73 2.83 -5.90
C TYR A 204 4.91 3.26 -7.36
N THR A 205 5.26 2.33 -8.24
CA THR A 205 5.35 2.58 -9.68
C THR A 205 4.23 1.84 -10.38
N ASP A 206 3.41 2.55 -11.16
CA ASP A 206 2.28 1.95 -11.87
C ASP A 206 2.71 1.07 -13.06
N GLY A 207 1.74 0.43 -13.72
CA GLY A 207 1.98 -0.44 -14.87
C GLY A 207 2.58 0.28 -16.09
N ALA A 208 2.45 1.61 -16.17
CA ALA A 208 3.07 2.43 -17.20
C ALA A 208 4.52 2.82 -16.82
N GLY A 209 4.97 2.52 -15.61
CA GLY A 209 6.30 2.88 -15.12
C GLY A 209 6.39 4.27 -14.49
N VAL A 210 5.26 4.91 -14.17
CA VAL A 210 5.21 6.24 -13.56
C VAL A 210 5.16 6.10 -12.03
N ALA A 211 5.95 6.92 -11.34
CA ALA A 211 5.93 6.98 -9.88
C ALA A 211 4.62 7.63 -9.39
N GLN A 212 3.96 6.96 -8.45
CA GLN A 212 2.69 7.34 -7.86
C GLN A 212 2.83 7.40 -6.33
N THR A 213 1.95 8.18 -5.71
CA THR A 213 1.79 8.23 -4.26
C THR A 213 0.33 8.00 -3.93
N GLY A 214 0.05 7.04 -3.05
CA GLY A 214 -1.30 6.73 -2.58
C GLY A 214 -1.45 7.05 -1.09
N ALA A 215 -2.59 7.65 -0.72
CA ALA A 215 -2.93 7.87 0.68
C ALA A 215 -3.24 6.55 1.39
N VAL A 216 -2.70 6.37 2.60
CA VAL A 216 -2.97 5.19 3.41
C VAL A 216 -4.30 5.38 4.15
N LYS A 217 -5.23 4.47 3.90
CA LYS A 217 -6.55 4.41 4.54
C LYS A 217 -6.63 3.22 5.49
N PHE A 218 -7.39 3.34 6.58
CA PHE A 218 -7.82 2.18 7.34
C PHE A 218 -8.97 1.47 6.61
N GLY A 219 -8.85 0.15 6.46
CA GLY A 219 -9.81 -0.66 5.73
C GLY A 219 -9.42 -2.14 5.69
N GLY A 220 -9.67 -2.77 4.53
CA GLY A 220 -9.64 -4.22 4.40
C GLY A 220 -10.76 -4.90 5.20
N ALA A 221 -10.83 -6.22 5.14
CA ALA A 221 -11.92 -6.96 5.75
C ALA A 221 -12.00 -6.87 7.29
N ASN A 222 -10.92 -6.50 7.96
CA ASN A 222 -10.93 -6.25 9.40
C ASN A 222 -11.26 -4.79 9.75
N GLY A 223 -11.37 -3.89 8.76
CA GLY A 223 -11.63 -2.46 8.94
C GLY A 223 -10.47 -1.63 9.52
N LYS A 224 -9.36 -2.26 9.91
CA LYS A 224 -8.23 -1.62 10.61
C LYS A 224 -6.89 -1.80 9.91
N SER A 225 -6.84 -2.53 8.82
CA SER A 225 -5.61 -2.69 8.04
C SER A 225 -5.31 -1.40 7.30
N GLU A 226 -4.03 -1.06 7.22
CA GLU A 226 -3.57 0.04 6.37
C GLU A 226 -3.54 -0.40 4.91
N VAL A 227 -4.37 0.23 4.10
CA VAL A 227 -4.58 -0.11 2.70
C VAL A 227 -4.46 1.13 1.82
N VAL A 228 -4.14 0.90 0.55
CA VAL A 228 -4.04 1.95 -0.46
C VAL A 228 -4.78 1.47 -1.70
N THR A 229 -5.67 2.31 -2.22
CA THR A 229 -6.26 2.10 -3.55
C THR A 229 -5.32 2.71 -4.58
N ALA A 230 -4.71 1.87 -5.40
CA ALA A 230 -3.80 2.32 -6.45
C ALA A 230 -4.58 2.86 -7.66
N THR A 231 -3.83 3.44 -8.60
CA THR A 231 -4.33 4.03 -9.84
C THR A 231 -5.01 3.04 -10.78
N ASP A 232 -4.81 1.73 -10.58
CA ASP A 232 -5.51 0.67 -11.30
C ASP A 232 -6.89 0.33 -10.70
N GLY A 233 -7.31 1.06 -9.68
CA GLY A 233 -8.58 0.90 -8.98
C GLY A 233 -8.60 -0.24 -7.96
N LYS A 234 -7.50 -0.98 -7.77
CA LYS A 234 -7.43 -2.08 -6.81
C LYS A 234 -6.85 -1.61 -5.48
N THR A 235 -7.28 -2.26 -4.40
CA THR A 235 -6.81 -1.95 -3.05
C THR A 235 -5.78 -2.97 -2.59
N TYR A 236 -4.64 -2.49 -2.11
CA TYR A 236 -3.52 -3.31 -1.64
C TYR A 236 -3.17 -2.99 -0.18
N LEU A 237 -2.46 -3.89 0.50
CA LEU A 237 -1.88 -3.55 1.80
C LEU A 237 -0.81 -2.49 1.56
N ALA A 238 -0.81 -1.45 2.39
CA ALA A 238 0.16 -0.37 2.28
C ALA A 238 1.62 -0.87 2.40
N SER A 239 1.84 -1.93 3.20
CA SER A 239 3.14 -2.59 3.36
C SER A 239 3.63 -3.30 2.10
N ASP A 240 2.72 -3.97 1.40
CA ASP A 240 3.05 -4.77 0.22
C ASP A 240 3.21 -3.89 -1.01
N LEU A 241 2.49 -2.77 -1.03
CA LEU A 241 2.56 -1.78 -2.10
C LEU A 241 3.80 -0.88 -1.99
N ASP A 242 4.42 -0.74 -0.81
CA ASP A 242 5.54 0.19 -0.61
C ASP A 242 6.69 -0.09 -1.57
N LYS A 243 6.95 0.90 -2.43
CA LYS A 243 7.95 0.89 -3.51
C LYS A 243 7.77 -0.26 -4.50
N HIS A 244 6.60 -0.90 -4.53
CA HIS A 244 6.29 -1.92 -5.51
C HIS A 244 6.28 -1.30 -6.91
N ASN A 245 6.72 -2.06 -7.90
CA ASN A 245 6.75 -1.62 -9.29
C ASN A 245 5.91 -2.57 -10.14
N PHE A 246 4.72 -2.15 -10.55
CA PHE A 246 3.82 -2.97 -11.36
C PHE A 246 4.32 -3.22 -12.80
N ARG A 247 5.32 -2.47 -13.28
CA ARG A 247 5.91 -2.68 -14.61
C ARG A 247 6.98 -3.79 -14.62
N THR A 248 7.72 -3.94 -13.53
CA THR A 248 8.84 -4.91 -13.45
C THR A 248 8.67 -5.97 -12.36
N GLY A 249 7.82 -5.71 -11.39
CA GLY A 249 7.45 -6.62 -10.30
C GLY A 249 6.31 -7.56 -10.72
N GLY A 250 6.07 -8.57 -9.88
CA GLY A 250 4.96 -9.52 -10.06
C GLY A 250 3.60 -8.91 -9.74
N GLU A 251 2.54 -9.69 -9.95
CA GLU A 251 1.21 -9.32 -9.48
C GLU A 251 1.21 -9.26 -7.93
N LEU A 252 0.72 -8.15 -7.37
CA LEU A 252 0.42 -8.07 -5.94
C LEU A 252 -0.97 -8.63 -5.66
N LYS A 253 -1.10 -9.20 -4.46
CA LYS A 253 -2.38 -9.67 -3.96
C LYS A 253 -3.25 -8.49 -3.53
N GLU A 254 -4.42 -8.37 -4.15
CA GLU A 254 -5.44 -7.43 -3.72
C GLU A 254 -5.92 -7.78 -2.30
N VAL A 255 -6.15 -6.75 -1.49
CA VAL A 255 -6.75 -6.89 -0.17
C VAL A 255 -8.19 -7.32 -0.32
N ASN A 256 -8.59 -8.31 0.47
CA ASN A 256 -10.00 -8.63 0.57
C ASN A 256 -10.70 -7.60 1.46
N THR A 257 -11.82 -7.07 0.98
CA THR A 257 -12.70 -6.13 1.68
C THR A 257 -13.72 -6.82 2.56
N ASP A 258 -14.01 -8.10 2.29
CA ASP A 258 -15.12 -8.81 2.91
C ASP A 258 -14.66 -10.13 3.55
N LYS A 259 -15.47 -10.63 4.48
CA LYS A 259 -15.32 -11.99 4.99
C LYS A 259 -15.79 -12.97 3.92
N THR A 260 -15.02 -14.03 3.69
CA THR A 260 -15.41 -15.04 2.70
C THR A 260 -16.62 -15.83 3.16
N GLU A 261 -17.68 -15.82 2.35
CA GLU A 261 -18.83 -16.70 2.54
C GLU A 261 -18.48 -18.15 2.20
N ASN A 262 -18.98 -19.09 3.02
CA ASN A 262 -18.78 -20.54 2.87
C ASN A 262 -17.32 -20.93 2.57
N PRO A 263 -16.34 -20.54 3.42
CA PRO A 263 -14.93 -20.74 3.12
C PRO A 263 -14.56 -22.22 2.97
N LEU A 264 -15.21 -23.11 3.73
CA LEU A 264 -14.99 -24.55 3.63
C LEU A 264 -15.40 -25.09 2.25
N GLN A 265 -16.53 -24.66 1.70
CA GLN A 265 -16.98 -25.09 0.38
C GLN A 265 -15.99 -24.66 -0.73
N LYS A 266 -15.40 -23.46 -0.62
CA LYS A 266 -14.36 -23.00 -1.56
C LYS A 266 -13.09 -23.84 -1.44
N ILE A 267 -12.68 -24.18 -0.21
CA ILE A 267 -11.52 -25.03 0.05
C ILE A 267 -11.77 -26.45 -0.50
N ASP A 268 -12.96 -27.03 -0.29
CA ASP A 268 -13.31 -28.35 -0.81
C ASP A 268 -13.29 -28.38 -2.35
N ALA A 269 -13.77 -27.32 -2.99
CA ALA A 269 -13.68 -27.18 -4.45
C ALA A 269 -12.23 -27.11 -4.93
N ALA A 270 -11.37 -26.37 -4.24
CA ALA A 270 -9.94 -26.30 -4.54
C ALA A 270 -9.24 -27.66 -4.34
N LEU A 271 -9.57 -28.38 -3.26
CA LEU A 271 -9.06 -29.72 -3.00
C LEU A 271 -9.48 -30.70 -4.10
N ALA A 272 -10.75 -30.67 -4.53
CA ALA A 272 -11.25 -31.52 -5.61
C ALA A 272 -10.51 -31.27 -6.95
N GLN A 273 -10.14 -30.02 -7.25
CA GLN A 273 -9.34 -29.70 -8.43
C GLN A 273 -7.93 -30.30 -8.35
N VAL A 274 -7.27 -30.16 -7.20
CA VAL A 274 -5.93 -30.75 -6.97
C VAL A 274 -5.97 -32.27 -7.04
N ASP A 275 -6.99 -32.90 -6.43
CA ASP A 275 -7.17 -34.34 -6.44
C ASP A 275 -7.43 -34.89 -7.84
N THR A 276 -8.22 -34.17 -8.65
CA THR A 276 -8.45 -34.53 -10.06
C THR A 276 -7.14 -34.50 -10.84
N LEU A 277 -6.36 -33.41 -10.73
CA LEU A 277 -5.06 -33.32 -11.41
C LEU A 277 -4.10 -34.43 -10.96
N ARG A 278 -4.07 -34.75 -9.66
CA ARG A 278 -3.26 -35.85 -9.12
C ARG A 278 -3.70 -37.21 -9.67
N SER A 279 -5.00 -37.43 -9.81
CA SER A 279 -5.56 -38.63 -10.43
C SER A 279 -5.14 -38.76 -11.90
N ASP A 280 -5.24 -37.67 -12.67
CA ASP A 280 -4.83 -37.63 -14.08
C ASP A 280 -3.34 -37.94 -14.25
N LEU A 281 -2.49 -37.33 -13.41
CA LEU A 281 -1.05 -37.62 -13.40
C LEU A 281 -0.76 -39.08 -13.03
N GLY A 282 -1.49 -39.66 -12.07
CA GLY A 282 -1.39 -41.07 -11.73
C GLY A 282 -1.79 -42.00 -12.88
N ALA A 283 -2.86 -41.67 -13.60
CA ALA A 283 -3.27 -42.42 -14.79
C ALA A 283 -2.21 -42.36 -15.90
N VAL A 284 -1.61 -41.19 -16.13
CA VAL A 284 -0.51 -41.01 -17.08
C VAL A 284 0.73 -41.81 -16.66
N GLN A 285 1.10 -41.81 -15.37
CA GLN A 285 2.19 -42.64 -14.85
C GLN A 285 1.95 -44.13 -15.11
N ASN A 286 0.72 -44.63 -14.90
CA ASN A 286 0.37 -46.01 -15.20
C ASN A 286 0.52 -46.34 -16.69
N ARG A 287 0.08 -45.44 -17.59
CA ARG A 287 0.27 -45.60 -19.03
C ARG A 287 1.75 -45.65 -19.42
N PHE A 288 2.58 -44.81 -18.82
CA PHE A 288 4.02 -44.84 -19.04
C PHE A 288 4.64 -46.15 -18.55
N ASN A 289 4.27 -46.64 -17.37
CA ASN A 289 4.75 -47.93 -16.86
C ASN A 289 4.37 -49.09 -17.80
N SER A 290 3.13 -49.14 -18.30
CA SER A 290 2.72 -50.15 -19.27
C SER A 290 3.50 -50.06 -20.59
N ALA A 291 3.73 -48.85 -21.10
CA ALA A 291 4.53 -48.64 -22.30
C ALA A 291 5.98 -49.09 -22.08
N ILE A 292 6.58 -48.76 -20.94
CA ILE A 292 7.94 -49.17 -20.57
C ILE A 292 8.04 -50.69 -20.49
N THR A 293 7.09 -51.38 -19.84
CA THR A 293 7.08 -52.85 -19.77
C THR A 293 6.97 -53.49 -21.16
N ASN A 294 6.08 -53.00 -22.01
CA ASN A 294 5.91 -53.51 -23.38
C ASN A 294 7.16 -53.28 -24.25
N LEU A 295 7.76 -52.08 -24.15
CA LEU A 295 9.01 -51.76 -24.83
C LEU A 295 10.15 -52.65 -24.31
N GLY A 296 10.26 -52.85 -23.00
CA GLY A 296 11.24 -53.76 -22.39
C GLY A 296 11.10 -55.20 -22.89
N ASN A 297 9.88 -55.73 -22.95
CA ASN A 297 9.62 -57.06 -23.51
C ASN A 297 10.00 -57.16 -25.00
N THR A 298 9.68 -56.13 -25.79
CA THR A 298 10.02 -56.07 -27.22
C THR A 298 11.54 -56.04 -27.41
N VAL A 299 12.25 -55.24 -26.63
CA VAL A 299 13.72 -55.18 -26.64
C VAL A 299 14.33 -56.53 -26.27
N ASN A 300 13.84 -57.19 -25.22
CA ASN A 300 14.31 -58.52 -24.82
C ASN A 300 14.08 -59.58 -25.91
N ASN A 301 12.89 -59.60 -26.51
CA ASN A 301 12.56 -60.54 -27.58
C ASN A 301 13.41 -60.29 -28.84
N LEU A 302 13.58 -59.03 -29.24
CA LEU A 302 14.40 -58.66 -30.39
C LEU A 302 15.88 -58.96 -30.15
N SER A 303 16.38 -58.66 -28.95
CA SER A 303 17.76 -58.98 -28.55
C SER A 303 17.99 -60.50 -28.56
N SER A 304 17.03 -61.29 -28.07
CA SER A 304 17.11 -62.76 -28.08
C SER A 304 17.02 -63.35 -29.49
N ALA A 305 16.15 -62.80 -30.35
CA ALA A 305 16.04 -63.22 -31.74
C ALA A 305 17.33 -62.91 -32.52
N ARG A 306 17.90 -61.71 -32.32
CA ARG A 306 19.18 -61.32 -32.89
C ARG A 306 20.31 -62.24 -32.43
N SER A 307 20.42 -62.53 -31.13
CA SER A 307 21.41 -63.49 -30.61
C SER A 307 21.22 -64.88 -31.25
N ARG A 308 20.01 -65.40 -31.39
CA ARG A 308 19.79 -66.70 -32.07
C ARG A 308 20.23 -66.69 -33.54
N ILE A 309 19.99 -65.59 -34.27
CA ILE A 309 20.43 -65.46 -35.67
C ILE A 309 21.96 -65.39 -35.71
N GLU A 310 22.57 -64.48 -34.94
CA GLU A 310 24.02 -64.29 -34.91
C GLU A 310 24.76 -65.55 -34.43
N ASP A 311 24.29 -66.20 -33.37
CA ASP A 311 24.90 -67.42 -32.81
C ASP A 311 24.73 -68.63 -33.76
N SER A 312 23.60 -68.74 -34.47
CA SER A 312 23.37 -69.81 -35.46
C SER A 312 24.20 -69.60 -36.73
N ASP A 313 24.31 -68.36 -37.20
CA ASP A 313 25.17 -67.99 -38.32
C ASP A 313 26.64 -68.24 -37.96
N TYR A 314 27.05 -67.88 -36.74
CA TYR A 314 28.38 -68.19 -36.23
C TYR A 314 28.64 -69.70 -36.15
N ALA A 315 27.69 -70.48 -35.62
CA ALA A 315 27.83 -71.94 -35.57
C ALA A 315 27.95 -72.58 -36.97
N THR A 316 27.21 -72.06 -37.96
CA THR A 316 27.26 -72.52 -39.35
C THR A 316 28.59 -72.16 -40.01
N GLU A 317 29.07 -70.93 -39.82
CA GLU A 317 30.34 -70.48 -40.37
C GLU A 317 31.52 -71.25 -39.75
N VAL A 318 31.51 -71.46 -38.42
CA VAL A 318 32.52 -72.27 -37.74
C VAL A 318 32.49 -73.72 -38.22
N SER A 319 31.30 -74.29 -38.48
CA SER A 319 31.17 -75.64 -39.04
C SER A 319 31.70 -75.74 -40.46
N ASN A 320 31.44 -74.73 -41.30
CA ASN A 320 31.98 -74.65 -42.65
C ASN A 320 33.50 -74.44 -42.65
N MET A 321 34.02 -73.60 -41.77
CA MET A 321 35.46 -73.43 -41.53
C MET A 321 36.11 -74.75 -41.11
N SER A 322 35.52 -75.45 -40.15
CA SER A 322 36.01 -76.75 -39.68
C SER A 322 35.96 -77.80 -40.80
N ARG A 323 34.86 -77.87 -41.56
CA ARG A 323 34.76 -78.73 -42.75
C ARG A 323 35.82 -78.40 -43.79
N ALA A 324 36.06 -77.12 -44.07
CA ALA A 324 37.08 -76.69 -45.01
C ALA A 324 38.49 -77.07 -44.53
N GLN A 325 38.79 -76.94 -43.23
CA GLN A 325 40.04 -77.39 -42.63
C GLN A 325 40.21 -78.92 -42.72
N ILE A 326 39.15 -79.69 -42.45
CA ILE A 326 39.17 -81.15 -42.61
C ILE A 326 39.35 -81.54 -44.07
N LEU A 327 38.67 -80.88 -45.01
CA LEU A 327 38.85 -81.11 -46.45
C LEU A 327 40.25 -80.76 -46.92
N GLN A 328 40.87 -79.71 -46.37
CA GLN A 328 42.27 -79.39 -46.66
C GLN A 328 43.21 -80.48 -46.12
N GLN A 329 42.99 -80.99 -44.90
CA GLN A 329 43.79 -82.09 -44.31
C GLN A 329 43.55 -83.44 -45.00
N ALA A 330 42.30 -83.75 -45.37
CA ALA A 330 41.94 -84.95 -46.12
C ALA A 330 42.42 -84.86 -47.56
N GLY A 331 42.35 -83.68 -48.19
CA GLY A 331 42.89 -83.43 -49.52
C GLY A 331 44.39 -83.69 -49.57
N THR A 332 45.16 -83.22 -48.58
CA THR A 332 46.59 -83.52 -48.49
C THR A 332 46.87 -84.99 -48.19
N SER A 333 46.08 -85.64 -47.33
CA SER A 333 46.21 -87.08 -47.04
C SER A 333 45.83 -87.98 -48.22
N VAL A 334 44.75 -87.68 -48.94
CA VAL A 334 44.32 -88.39 -50.15
C VAL A 334 45.30 -88.14 -51.29
N LEU A 335 45.85 -86.93 -51.44
CA LEU A 335 46.97 -86.70 -52.36
C LEU A 335 48.19 -87.54 -51.98
N ALA A 336 48.54 -87.62 -50.70
CA ALA A 336 49.63 -88.48 -50.24
C ALA A 336 49.35 -89.97 -50.54
N GLN A 337 48.11 -90.44 -50.39
CA GLN A 337 47.72 -91.82 -50.63
C GLN A 337 47.58 -92.14 -52.13
N ALA A 338 47.02 -91.23 -52.93
CA ALA A 338 46.93 -91.31 -54.39
C ALA A 338 48.31 -91.24 -55.04
N ASN A 339 49.28 -90.54 -54.45
CA ASN A 339 50.68 -90.58 -54.88
C ASN A 339 51.39 -91.91 -54.53
N GLN A 340 50.86 -92.69 -53.57
CA GLN A 340 51.38 -94.02 -53.22
C GLN A 340 50.75 -95.15 -54.05
N VAL A 341 49.52 -95.00 -54.55
CA VAL A 341 48.84 -96.02 -55.40
C VAL A 341 49.65 -96.41 -56.66
N PRO A 342 50.25 -95.47 -57.42
CA PRO A 342 51.12 -95.81 -58.56
C PRO A 342 52.36 -96.63 -58.17
N GLN A 343 52.85 -96.50 -56.93
CA GLN A 343 54.01 -97.28 -56.46
C GLN A 343 53.65 -98.76 -56.22
N ASN A 344 52.42 -99.05 -55.81
CA ASN A 344 51.93 -100.43 -55.66
C ASN A 344 51.76 -101.13 -57.02
N VAL A 345 51.44 -100.38 -58.09
CA VAL A 345 51.35 -100.94 -59.45
C VAL A 345 52.73 -101.25 -60.03
N LEU A 346 53.77 -100.49 -59.66
CA LEU A 346 55.16 -100.79 -60.01
C LEU A 346 55.71 -102.05 -59.29
N SER A 347 55.12 -102.44 -58.15
CA SER A 347 55.45 -103.70 -57.48
C SER A 347 54.88 -104.93 -58.21
N LEU A 348 53.87 -104.79 -59.06
CA LEU A 348 53.26 -105.87 -59.85
C LEU A 348 53.95 -106.06 -61.22
N LEU A 349 54.94 -105.22 -61.53
CA LEU A 349 55.75 -105.27 -62.76
C LEU A 349 57.23 -105.60 -62.48
N ARG A 350 57.52 -106.20 -61.33
CA ARG A 350 58.85 -106.74 -60.98
C ARG A 350 58.78 -108.22 -60.69
#